data_AF-A0A453HIY9-F1
#
_entry.id   AF-A0A453HIY9-F1
#
_cell.length_a   1.000
_cell.length_b   1.000
_cell.length_c   1.000
_cell.angle_alpha   90.00
_cell.angle_beta   90.00
_cell.angle_gamma   90.00
#
_symmetry.space_group_name_H-M   'P 1'
#
loop_
_entity.id
_entity.type
_entity.pdbx_description
1 polymer ?
#
loop_
_entity_poly.entity_id
_entity_poly.type
_entity_poly.pdbx_seq_one_letter_code
_entity_poly.pdbx_strand_id
1 'polypeptide(L)'
;PIKLEFEKVYFPYLLISKKRYAGLYWTNPEKFDKMDTKGIETVRRDNCLLVKNLVTECLHKILVDRDVPGAVQYVKNTISDLLMNRVDLSLLVITKGLTKTGEDYAVKAAHVELAER
;
A
#
# COMPACT_ATOMS: atom_id res chain seq x y z
N PRO A 1 -18.95 -18.66 26.14
CA PRO A 1 -19.48 -19.55 25.06
C PRO A 1 -18.86 -19.16 23.71
N ILE A 2 -18.38 -20.13 22.93
CA ILE A 2 -17.70 -19.92 21.65
C ILE A 2 -18.76 -19.89 20.54
N LYS A 3 -18.77 -18.84 19.70
CA LYS A 3 -19.71 -18.67 18.57
C LYS A 3 -18.92 -18.26 17.32
N LEU A 4 -19.31 -18.79 16.16
CA LEU A 4 -18.81 -18.40 14.85
C LEU A 4 -19.88 -17.59 14.14
N GLU A 5 -19.50 -16.44 13.59
CA GLU A 5 -20.41 -15.54 12.90
C GLU A 5 -19.89 -15.28 11.48
N PHE A 6 -20.83 -15.15 10.55
CA PHE A 6 -20.52 -14.76 9.19
C PHE A 6 -20.25 -13.25 9.14
N GLU A 7 -19.10 -12.85 8.59
CA GLU A 7 -18.72 -11.43 8.53
C GLU A 7 -18.92 -10.84 7.12
N LYS A 8 -18.49 -11.54 6.07
CA LYS A 8 -18.37 -11.00 4.70
C LYS A 8 -18.05 -12.04 3.65
N VAL A 9 -18.22 -11.64 2.39
CA VAL A 9 -17.65 -12.32 1.20
C VAL A 9 -16.60 -11.43 0.54
N TYR A 10 -15.55 -12.05 -0.03
CA TYR A 10 -14.64 -11.36 -0.96
C TYR A 10 -14.94 -11.75 -2.40
N PHE A 11 -15.19 -10.74 -3.25
CA PHE A 11 -15.32 -10.97 -4.69
C PHE A 11 -15.05 -9.69 -5.51
N PRO A 12 -13.94 -9.58 -6.25
CA PRO A 12 -12.84 -10.52 -6.39
C PRO A 12 -11.94 -10.57 -5.15
N TYR A 13 -11.09 -11.60 -5.10
CA TYR A 13 -10.08 -11.81 -4.06
C TYR A 13 -8.69 -11.99 -4.68
N LEU A 14 -7.69 -11.37 -4.07
CA LEU A 14 -6.28 -11.42 -4.46
C LEU A 14 -5.42 -11.75 -3.24
N LEU A 15 -4.88 -12.98 -3.22
CA LEU A 15 -3.94 -13.43 -2.20
C LEU A 15 -2.51 -13.37 -2.76
N ILE A 16 -1.66 -12.54 -2.16
CA ILE A 16 -0.26 -12.38 -2.58
C ILE A 16 0.64 -13.30 -1.74
N SER A 17 0.51 -13.21 -0.42
CA SER A 17 1.26 -14.04 0.53
C SER A 17 0.60 -14.05 1.91
N LYS A 18 1.18 -14.79 2.86
CA LYS A 18 0.68 -14.84 4.23
C LYS A 18 0.59 -13.43 4.82
N LYS A 19 -0.58 -13.08 5.36
CA LYS A 19 -0.92 -11.73 5.88
C LYS A 19 -0.86 -10.60 4.83
N ARG A 20 -0.82 -10.90 3.53
CA ARG A 20 -0.84 -9.93 2.43
C ARG A 20 -1.90 -10.28 1.40
N TYR A 21 -3.05 -9.62 1.47
CA TYR A 21 -4.18 -9.87 0.57
C TYR A 21 -5.03 -8.62 0.36
N ALA A 22 -5.76 -8.61 -0.76
CA ALA A 22 -6.74 -7.58 -1.10
C ALA A 22 -8.01 -8.24 -1.62
N GLY A 23 -9.14 -7.55 -1.50
CA GLY A 23 -10.38 -7.97 -2.13
C GLY A 23 -11.47 -6.94 -1.95
N LEU A 24 -12.51 -7.04 -2.78
CA LEU A 24 -13.71 -6.24 -2.57
C LEU A 24 -14.54 -6.86 -1.45
N TYR A 25 -14.86 -6.06 -0.46
CA TYR A 25 -15.59 -6.43 0.74
C TYR A 25 -17.10 -6.35 0.46
N TRP A 26 -17.84 -7.43 0.71
CA TRP A 26 -19.29 -7.48 0.55
C TRP A 26 -19.98 -7.94 1.83
N THR A 27 -20.82 -7.08 2.40
CA THR A 27 -21.83 -7.44 3.42
C THR A 27 -23.15 -7.92 2.83
N ASN A 28 -23.48 -7.48 1.62
CA ASN A 28 -24.69 -7.82 0.87
C ASN A 28 -24.35 -8.10 -0.60
N PRO A 29 -25.22 -8.75 -1.39
CA PRO A 29 -24.91 -9.15 -2.76
C PRO A 29 -25.11 -8.06 -3.81
N GLU A 30 -25.67 -6.89 -3.47
CA GLU A 30 -26.04 -5.86 -4.45
C GLU A 30 -24.85 -4.97 -4.83
N LYS A 31 -24.06 -4.56 -3.84
CA LYS A 31 -22.91 -3.67 -4.04
C LYS A 31 -21.82 -3.94 -3.01
N PHE A 32 -20.57 -3.88 -3.46
CA PHE A 32 -19.42 -3.94 -2.55
C PHE A 32 -19.34 -2.68 -1.67
N ASP A 33 -18.88 -2.86 -0.44
CA ASP A 33 -18.77 -1.78 0.54
C ASP A 33 -17.49 -0.96 0.33
N LYS A 34 -16.36 -1.67 0.17
CA LYS A 34 -15.03 -1.07 0.01
C LYS A 34 -14.01 -2.08 -0.51
N MET A 35 -12.86 -1.58 -0.93
CA MET A 35 -11.68 -2.40 -1.16
C MET A 35 -10.93 -2.62 0.17
N ASP A 36 -10.86 -3.87 0.64
CA ASP A 36 -10.08 -4.21 1.82
C ASP A 36 -8.65 -4.59 1.39
N THR A 37 -7.66 -4.05 2.09
CA THR A 37 -6.24 -4.36 1.88
C THR A 37 -5.59 -4.67 3.22
N LYS A 38 -5.00 -5.86 3.35
CA LYS A 38 -4.37 -6.32 4.58
C LYS A 38 -2.90 -6.59 4.32
N GLY A 39 -2.03 -5.88 5.05
CA GLY A 39 -0.58 -6.05 5.03
C GLY A 39 0.13 -5.65 3.72
N ILE A 40 -0.60 -5.08 2.77
CA ILE A 40 -0.07 -4.50 1.52
C ILE A 40 0.50 -3.11 1.83
N GLU A 41 1.39 -2.64 0.97
CA GLU A 41 2.10 -1.36 1.05
C GLU A 41 1.16 -0.15 1.22
N THR A 42 -0.10 -0.26 0.82
CA THR A 42 -1.15 0.77 0.97
C THR A 42 -1.43 1.15 2.43
N VAL A 43 -1.31 0.21 3.36
CA VAL A 43 -1.59 0.42 4.80
C VAL A 43 -0.33 0.57 5.63
N ARG A 44 0.85 0.42 5.03
CA ARG A 44 2.13 0.57 5.71
C ARG A 44 2.58 2.04 5.72
N ARG A 45 3.27 2.44 6.79
CA ARG A 45 3.72 3.84 7.00
C ARG A 45 5.21 4.07 6.72
N ASP A 46 5.95 2.99 6.46
CA ASP A 46 7.40 3.01 6.22
C ASP A 46 7.79 3.27 4.76
N ASN A 47 6.80 3.50 3.88
CA ASN A 47 6.98 3.80 2.46
C ASN A 47 6.57 5.25 2.15
N CYS A 48 7.05 5.77 1.03
CA CYS A 48 6.64 7.08 0.55
C CYS A 48 5.18 7.09 0.04
N LEU A 49 4.58 8.27 0.02
CA LEU A 49 3.18 8.45 -0.38
C LEU A 49 2.96 8.07 -1.84
N LEU A 50 3.96 8.27 -2.72
CA LEU A 50 3.90 7.86 -4.13
C LEU A 50 3.58 6.37 -4.26
N VAL A 51 4.29 5.50 -3.54
CA VAL A 51 4.10 4.05 -3.60
C VAL A 51 2.71 3.66 -3.08
N LYS A 52 2.26 4.29 -2.00
CA LYS A 52 0.92 4.05 -1.45
C LYS A 52 -0.18 4.38 -2.47
N ASN A 53 -0.08 5.54 -3.13
CA ASN A 53 -1.05 5.97 -4.13
C ASN A 53 -0.99 5.05 -5.35
N LEU A 54 0.21 4.75 -5.85
CA LEU A 54 0.43 3.87 -7.00
C LEU A 54 -0.23 2.49 -6.79
N VAL A 55 0.03 1.84 -5.65
CA VAL A 55 -0.51 0.50 -5.37
C VAL A 55 -2.03 0.55 -5.16
N THR A 56 -2.55 1.61 -4.53
CA THR A 56 -4.00 1.79 -4.35
C THR A 56 -4.73 1.88 -5.69
N GLU A 57 -4.22 2.71 -6.60
CA GLU A 57 -4.80 2.88 -7.93
C GLU A 57 -4.67 1.62 -8.79
N CYS A 58 -3.54 0.92 -8.72
CA CYS A 58 -3.37 -0.36 -9.40
C CYS A 58 -4.39 -1.40 -8.90
N LEU A 59 -4.59 -1.51 -7.59
CA LEU A 59 -5.58 -2.42 -7.03
C LEU A 59 -7.01 -2.02 -7.42
N HIS A 60 -7.32 -0.72 -7.48
CA HIS A 60 -8.61 -0.23 -7.97
C HIS A 60 -8.84 -0.66 -9.41
N LYS A 61 -7.89 -0.39 -10.31
CA LYS A 61 -7.98 -0.75 -11.73
C LYS A 61 -8.15 -2.25 -11.95
N ILE A 62 -7.46 -3.07 -11.17
CA ILE A 62 -7.51 -4.53 -11.30
C ILE A 62 -8.79 -5.12 -10.69
N LEU A 63 -9.18 -4.68 -9.49
CA LEU A 63 -10.27 -5.31 -8.72
C LEU A 63 -11.65 -4.72 -9.05
N VAL A 64 -11.72 -3.41 -9.29
CA VAL A 64 -12.95 -2.68 -9.60
C VAL A 64 -13.15 -2.60 -11.11
N ASP A 65 -12.22 -1.95 -11.82
CA ASP A 65 -12.37 -1.65 -13.24
C ASP A 65 -12.13 -2.88 -14.13
N ARG A 66 -11.51 -3.93 -13.57
CA ARG A 66 -11.08 -5.15 -14.28
C ARG A 66 -10.17 -4.87 -15.47
N ASP A 67 -9.41 -3.79 -15.41
CA ASP A 67 -8.52 -3.30 -16.46
C ASP A 67 -7.06 -3.46 -16.06
N VAL A 68 -6.52 -4.65 -16.30
CA VAL A 68 -5.09 -4.94 -16.09
C VAL A 68 -4.20 -4.12 -17.04
N PRO A 69 -4.50 -4.00 -18.36
CA PRO A 69 -3.73 -3.13 -19.25
C PRO A 69 -3.65 -1.67 -18.77
N GLY A 70 -4.75 -1.10 -18.31
CA GLY A 70 -4.78 0.26 -17.75
C GLY A 70 -3.94 0.39 -16.49
N ALA A 71 -3.93 -0.61 -15.61
CA ALA A 71 -3.02 -0.65 -14.46
C ALA A 71 -1.55 -0.66 -14.89
N VAL A 72 -1.19 -1.47 -15.88
CA VAL A 72 0.18 -1.50 -16.44
C VAL A 72 0.57 -0.15 -17.03
N GLN A 73 -0.31 0.48 -17.79
CA GLN A 73 -0.04 1.79 -18.38
C GLN A 73 0.13 2.87 -17.31
N TYR A 74 -0.70 2.84 -16.26
CA TYR A 74 -0.59 3.77 -15.13
C TYR A 74 0.77 3.67 -14.42
N VAL A 75 1.26 2.45 -14.19
CA VAL A 75 2.60 2.22 -13.63
C VAL A 75 3.69 2.78 -14.54
N LYS A 76 3.63 2.49 -15.84
CA LYS A 76 4.61 3.01 -16.82
C LYS A 76 4.66 4.54 -16.86
N ASN A 77 3.49 5.18 -16.86
CA ASN A 77 3.40 6.64 -16.84
C ASN A 77 4.02 7.22 -15.55
N THR A 78 3.68 6.64 -14.40
CA THR A 78 4.22 7.07 -13.10
C THR A 78 5.74 6.96 -13.05
N ILE A 79 6.31 5.88 -13.59
CA ILE A 79 7.77 5.71 -13.70
C ILE A 79 8.37 6.75 -14.65
N SER A 80 7.73 7.02 -15.79
CA SER A 80 8.18 8.05 -16.73
C SER A 80 8.20 9.43 -16.08
N ASP A 81 7.15 9.81 -15.36
CA ASP A 81 7.06 11.11 -14.68
C ASP A 81 8.13 11.24 -13.59
N LEU A 82 8.43 10.15 -12.87
CA LEU A 82 9.51 10.12 -11.89
C LEU A 82 10.89 10.37 -12.55
N LEU A 83 11.17 9.70 -13.68
CA LEU A 83 12.43 9.86 -14.41
C LEU A 83 12.56 11.24 -15.06
N MET A 84 11.45 11.85 -15.44
CA MET A 84 11.40 13.21 -15.99
C MET A 84 11.39 14.31 -14.91
N ASN A 85 11.54 13.94 -13.63
CA ASN A 85 11.51 14.85 -12.49
C ASN A 85 10.21 15.68 -12.39
N ARG A 86 9.08 15.07 -12.78
CA ARG A 86 7.73 15.68 -12.75
C ARG A 86 6.92 15.28 -11.51
N VAL A 87 7.53 14.56 -10.58
CA VAL A 87 6.89 14.11 -9.33
C VAL A 87 7.24 15.10 -8.22
N ASP A 88 6.21 15.54 -7.49
CA ASP A 88 6.38 16.40 -6.33
C ASP A 88 7.18 15.71 -5.22
N LEU A 89 8.15 16.42 -4.64
CA LEU A 89 9.02 15.88 -3.59
C LEU A 89 8.25 15.44 -2.33
N SER A 90 7.11 16.05 -2.02
CA SER A 90 6.25 15.64 -0.91
C SER A 90 5.77 14.19 -1.04
N LEU A 91 5.64 13.69 -2.27
CA LEU A 91 5.26 12.30 -2.54
C LEU A 91 6.40 11.30 -2.27
N LEU A 92 7.64 11.79 -2.19
CA LEU A 92 8.86 11.01 -1.99
C LEU A 92 9.34 11.01 -0.53
N VAL A 93 8.69 11.76 0.36
CA VAL A 93 9.04 11.81 1.79
C VAL A 93 8.78 10.44 2.43
N ILE A 94 9.77 9.95 3.18
CA ILE A 94 9.69 8.71 3.97
C ILE A 94 9.87 9.07 5.43
N THR A 95 8.97 8.57 6.29
CA THR A 95 9.04 8.78 7.74
C THR A 95 9.35 7.46 8.44
N LYS A 96 10.28 7.48 9.39
CA LYS A 96 10.56 6.38 10.29
C LYS A 96 10.62 6.89 11.73
N GLY A 97 10.07 6.09 12.65
CA GLY A 97 10.13 6.41 14.08
C GLY A 97 11.54 6.21 14.61
N LEU A 98 12.06 7.21 15.31
CA LEU A 98 13.29 7.11 16.08
C LEU A 98 12.93 6.56 17.47
N THR A 99 13.36 5.33 17.77
CA THR A 99 12.97 4.59 18.97
C THR A 99 14.09 4.43 19.99
N LYS A 100 15.33 4.65 19.58
CA LYS A 100 16.53 4.61 20.44
C LYS A 100 17.37 5.86 20.18
N THR A 101 18.22 6.23 21.12
CA THR A 101 19.12 7.39 21.02
C THR A 101 20.55 6.93 20.76
N GLY A 102 21.22 7.50 19.77
CA GLY A 102 22.65 7.31 19.52
C GLY A 102 23.09 5.86 19.22
N GLU A 103 24.12 5.41 19.93
CA GLU A 103 24.87 4.15 19.70
C GLU A 103 24.08 2.85 19.98
N ASP A 104 22.88 2.94 20.57
CA ASP A 104 22.04 1.77 20.87
C ASP A 104 21.41 1.11 19.62
N TYR A 105 21.59 1.74 18.46
CA TYR A 105 21.31 1.11 17.17
C TYR A 105 22.50 0.26 16.72
N ALA A 106 22.34 -1.06 16.80
CA ALA A 106 23.31 -2.02 16.28
C ALA A 106 23.57 -1.87 14.76
N VAL A 107 22.67 -1.22 14.02
CA VAL A 107 22.80 -0.99 12.58
C VAL A 107 22.62 0.51 12.29
N LYS A 108 23.58 1.10 11.58
CA LYS A 108 23.50 2.48 11.09
C LYS A 108 22.36 2.62 10.10
N ALA A 109 21.24 3.19 10.54
CA ALA A 109 20.06 3.41 9.71
C ALA A 109 20.04 4.86 9.18
N ALA A 110 19.58 5.06 7.95
CA ALA A 110 19.61 6.37 7.28
C ALA A 110 18.91 7.51 8.06
N HIS A 111 17.80 7.22 8.74
CA HIS A 111 17.06 8.20 9.53
C HIS A 111 17.73 8.54 10.88
N VAL A 112 18.60 7.66 11.38
CA VAL A 112 19.40 7.91 12.59
C VAL A 112 20.57 8.82 12.23
N GLU A 113 21.30 8.48 11.17
CA GLU A 113 22.40 9.31 10.64
C GLU A 113 21.93 10.71 10.25
N LEU A 114 20.74 10.84 9.63
CA LEU A 114 20.17 12.15 9.30
C LEU A 114 19.80 12.96 10.55
N ALA A 115 19.38 12.31 11.64
CA ALA A 115 19.01 12.99 12.89
C ALA A 115 20.22 13.39 13.74
N GLU A 116 21.35 12.72 13.58
CA GLU A 116 22.62 13.02 14.26
C GLU A 116 23.41 14.16 13.59
N ARG A 117 23.10 14.50 12.32
CA ARG A 117 23.70 15.60 11.56
C ARG A 117 23.00 16.93 11.80
#